data_AF-A0A0S7YEK0-F1
#
_entry.id   AF-A0A0S7YEK0-F1
#
_cell.length_a   1.000
_cell.length_b   1.000
_cell.length_c   1.000
_cell.angle_alpha   90.00
_cell.angle_beta   90.00
_cell.angle_gamma   90.00
#
_symmetry.space_group_name_H-M   'P 1'
#
loop_
_entity.id
_entity.type
_entity.pdbx_description
1 polymer ?
#
loop_
_entity_poly.entity_id
_entity_poly.type
_entity_poly.pdbx_seq_one_letter_code
_entity_poly.pdbx_strand_id
1 'polypeptide(L)'
;EAWQRNARADPQKIRWVDVGRQQVYWHYRLGIGDGGFQAETGGYATISSWYPTVYACAYRKMFGRDASPYPDVTHLIPRRLMQILFRDDGTTAAQKINSVVGFDLRYCAAAFPILPDKYKPAVLWAWNTVTGVEDAKTAANVLRGEGLDLAHAFLHYPLDGDRPAGTKPVHPAEIMPLTWEAPTFGFHCFRSGWRSNDDFIGQVFLKASLVGGWNHPNAGTFRLYGLGHPWVTGRSDRNGARQLEPVVVLPEDETFQSACGRLAYLKTEKDGSGILTINLDDVYSRKSRLYDRNLIRWPERFSESGITGLRAIAFDYSGKSGAPAMLVLIDKIDGGGKRLWQWRVPAQGRDQSVKPQVKIKANTFTLDYGDASMVATFVAPEGAELSHGTDFIKEGDPRHGYHGEVERVKATGGRSFFVVATFQRKGPPAVKAQGNGLDAKVTVGEQTIRFDGRKIVLGP
;
A
#
# COMPACT_ATOMS: atom_id res chain seq x y z
N GLU A 1 -11.91 -52.20 6.07
CA GLU A 1 -12.85 -51.32 6.82
C GLU A 1 -12.66 -49.81 6.58
N ALA A 2 -11.50 -49.20 6.82
CA ALA A 2 -11.32 -47.74 6.68
C ALA A 2 -11.67 -47.18 5.27
N TRP A 3 -11.33 -47.93 4.21
CA TRP A 3 -11.71 -47.60 2.83
C TRP A 3 -13.23 -47.58 2.61
N GLN A 4 -13.98 -48.52 3.21
CA GLN A 4 -15.43 -48.55 3.13
C GLN A 4 -16.08 -47.42 3.94
N ARG A 5 -15.51 -47.07 5.11
CA ARG A 5 -15.98 -45.95 5.94
C ARG A 5 -15.81 -44.58 5.27
N ASN A 6 -14.83 -44.44 4.37
CA ASN A 6 -14.56 -43.21 3.62
C ASN A 6 -15.17 -43.22 2.21
N ALA A 7 -16.32 -43.88 2.01
CA ALA A 7 -17.00 -43.96 0.72
C ALA A 7 -16.09 -44.41 -0.45
N ARG A 8 -15.14 -45.32 -0.18
CA ARG A 8 -14.17 -45.86 -1.15
C ARG A 8 -13.12 -44.86 -1.64
N ALA A 9 -12.96 -43.73 -0.97
CA ALA A 9 -11.87 -42.80 -1.26
C ALA A 9 -10.51 -43.43 -0.88
N ASP A 10 -9.53 -43.22 -1.75
CA ASP A 10 -8.14 -43.64 -1.54
C ASP A 10 -7.54 -42.84 -0.35
N PRO A 11 -7.17 -43.50 0.77
CA PRO A 11 -6.64 -42.83 1.95
C PRO A 11 -5.37 -42.02 1.67
N GLN A 12 -4.55 -42.44 0.70
CA GLN A 12 -3.35 -41.72 0.32
C GLN A 12 -3.71 -40.39 -0.34
N LYS A 13 -4.73 -40.38 -1.22
CA LYS A 13 -5.22 -39.14 -1.87
C LYS A 13 -5.85 -38.18 -0.86
N ILE A 14 -6.62 -38.70 0.11
CA ILE A 14 -7.17 -37.88 1.20
C ILE A 14 -6.03 -37.19 1.96
N ARG A 15 -5.01 -37.95 2.37
CA ARG A 15 -3.84 -37.40 3.05
C ARG A 15 -3.15 -36.31 2.23
N TRP A 16 -2.96 -36.51 0.92
CA TRP A 16 -2.33 -35.50 0.06
C TRP A 16 -3.14 -34.21 -0.04
N VAL A 17 -4.47 -34.32 -0.12
CA VAL A 17 -5.35 -33.15 -0.11
C VAL A 17 -5.22 -32.39 1.23
N ASP A 18 -5.24 -33.09 2.36
CA ASP A 18 -5.15 -32.48 3.68
C ASP A 18 -3.79 -31.81 3.92
N VAL A 19 -2.70 -32.48 3.54
CA VAL A 19 -1.34 -31.92 3.61
C VAL A 19 -1.22 -30.70 2.70
N GLY A 20 -1.70 -30.79 1.46
CA GLY A 20 -1.70 -29.68 0.51
C GLY A 20 -2.48 -28.48 1.06
N ARG A 21 -3.67 -28.71 1.60
CA ARG A 21 -4.49 -27.67 2.23
C ARG A 21 -3.76 -27.03 3.39
N GLN A 22 -3.16 -27.82 4.29
CA GLN A 22 -2.47 -27.29 5.46
C GLN A 22 -1.27 -26.42 5.06
N GLN A 23 -0.48 -26.83 4.07
CA GLN A 23 0.66 -26.06 3.58
C GLN A 23 0.21 -24.73 2.97
N VAL A 24 -0.81 -24.78 2.12
CA VAL A 24 -1.34 -23.59 1.47
C VAL A 24 -2.06 -22.67 2.46
N TYR A 25 -2.76 -23.22 3.46
CA TYR A 25 -3.33 -22.48 4.57
C TYR A 25 -2.30 -21.66 5.32
N TRP A 26 -1.14 -22.24 5.65
CA TRP A 26 -0.06 -21.49 6.29
C TRP A 26 0.49 -20.38 5.41
N HIS A 27 0.61 -20.61 4.09
CA HIS A 27 0.98 -19.54 3.17
C HIS A 27 -0.06 -18.41 3.15
N TYR A 28 -1.35 -18.73 3.16
CA TYR A 28 -2.38 -17.69 3.25
C TYR A 28 -2.26 -16.88 4.53
N ARG A 29 -1.98 -17.51 5.68
CA ARG A 29 -1.84 -16.79 6.95
C ARG A 29 -0.53 -15.99 7.07
N LEU A 30 0.57 -16.53 6.55
CA LEU A 30 1.93 -16.00 6.78
C LEU A 30 2.56 -15.31 5.56
N GLY A 31 1.93 -15.36 4.39
CA GLY A 31 2.40 -14.72 3.15
C GLY A 31 1.41 -13.73 2.52
N ILE A 32 0.11 -13.86 2.83
CA ILE A 32 -0.96 -12.97 2.32
C ILE A 32 -1.67 -12.23 3.47
N GLY A 33 -2.06 -12.95 4.52
CA GLY A 33 -2.72 -12.39 5.68
C GLY A 33 -4.11 -11.81 5.38
N ASP A 34 -4.73 -11.25 6.41
CA ASP A 34 -6.05 -10.62 6.32
C ASP A 34 -6.00 -9.38 5.42
N GLY A 35 -7.03 -9.20 4.62
CA GLY A 35 -7.14 -8.12 3.64
C GLY A 35 -6.39 -8.38 2.33
N GLY A 36 -5.80 -9.57 2.13
CA GLY A 36 -5.29 -10.02 0.83
C GLY A 36 -3.97 -9.38 0.37
N PHE A 37 -3.12 -8.94 1.30
CA PHE A 37 -1.89 -8.20 0.98
C PHE A 37 -0.68 -9.13 0.84
N GLN A 38 -0.12 -9.23 -0.36
CA GLN A 38 1.03 -10.12 -0.60
C GLN A 38 2.28 -9.47 -0.04
N ALA A 39 2.87 -10.07 0.99
CA ALA A 39 3.87 -9.40 1.81
C ALA A 39 5.26 -9.30 1.15
N GLU A 40 5.63 -10.22 0.26
CA GLU A 40 6.91 -10.18 -0.44
C GLU A 40 6.99 -9.04 -1.48
N THR A 41 8.22 -8.64 -1.82
CA THR A 41 8.47 -7.60 -2.83
C THR A 41 8.76 -8.17 -4.23
N GLY A 42 8.62 -7.31 -5.25
CA GLY A 42 8.94 -7.65 -6.63
C GLY A 42 8.11 -8.79 -7.22
N GLY A 43 8.73 -9.59 -8.10
CA GLY A 43 8.07 -10.72 -8.76
C GLY A 43 7.74 -11.89 -7.82
N TYR A 44 8.38 -11.95 -6.65
CA TYR A 44 8.15 -13.05 -5.70
C TYR A 44 6.75 -13.00 -5.10
N ALA A 45 6.18 -11.82 -4.84
CA ALA A 45 4.78 -11.72 -4.45
C ALA A 45 3.82 -12.28 -5.52
N THR A 46 4.18 -12.24 -6.80
CA THR A 46 3.41 -12.92 -7.86
C THR A 46 3.62 -14.43 -7.77
N ILE A 47 4.87 -14.90 -7.80
CA ILE A 47 5.17 -16.34 -7.80
C ILE A 47 4.55 -17.05 -6.59
N SER A 48 4.71 -16.46 -5.40
CA SER A 48 4.27 -17.07 -4.14
C SER A 48 2.77 -17.13 -4.00
N SER A 49 2.00 -16.24 -4.65
CA SER A 49 0.54 -16.18 -4.49
C SER A 49 -0.26 -16.76 -5.66
N TRP A 50 0.37 -16.96 -6.83
CA TRP A 50 -0.33 -17.48 -8.02
C TRP A 50 -0.89 -18.88 -7.78
N TYR A 51 -0.03 -19.86 -7.50
CA TYR A 51 -0.46 -21.24 -7.27
C TYR A 51 -1.38 -21.40 -6.06
N PRO A 52 -1.17 -20.69 -4.93
CA PRO A 52 -2.15 -20.66 -3.87
C PRO A 52 -3.52 -20.10 -4.30
N THR A 53 -3.58 -19.12 -5.21
CA THR A 53 -4.87 -18.63 -5.75
C THR A 53 -5.57 -19.71 -6.57
N VAL A 54 -4.84 -20.39 -7.45
CA VAL A 54 -5.37 -21.51 -8.25
C VAL A 54 -5.86 -22.66 -7.34
N TYR A 55 -5.07 -22.99 -6.31
CA TYR A 55 -5.44 -24.01 -5.32
C TYR A 55 -6.73 -23.65 -4.58
N ALA A 56 -6.89 -22.41 -4.11
CA ALA A 56 -8.11 -21.98 -3.43
C ALA A 56 -9.35 -22.16 -4.32
N CYS A 57 -9.23 -21.80 -5.60
CA CYS A 57 -10.32 -21.98 -6.56
C CYS A 57 -10.69 -23.46 -6.73
N ALA A 58 -9.70 -24.32 -6.99
CA ALA A 58 -9.92 -25.75 -7.11
C ALA A 58 -10.51 -26.35 -5.82
N TYR A 59 -10.01 -25.94 -4.65
CA TYR A 59 -10.47 -26.41 -3.35
C TYR A 59 -11.94 -26.03 -3.10
N ARG A 60 -12.34 -24.77 -3.37
CA ARG A 60 -13.73 -24.33 -3.23
C ARG A 60 -14.67 -25.09 -4.17
N LYS A 61 -14.26 -25.33 -5.42
CA LYS A 61 -15.07 -26.10 -6.38
C LYS A 61 -15.23 -27.57 -5.98
N MET A 62 -14.16 -28.19 -5.45
CA MET A 62 -14.18 -29.59 -5.04
C MET A 62 -14.98 -29.81 -3.75
N PHE A 63 -14.81 -28.93 -2.76
CA PHE A 63 -15.31 -29.16 -1.40
C PHE A 63 -16.47 -28.24 -0.98
N GLY A 64 -16.87 -27.29 -1.82
CA GLY A 64 -17.95 -26.33 -1.52
C GLY A 64 -17.61 -25.33 -0.41
N ARG A 65 -16.34 -25.25 0.00
CA ARG A 65 -15.86 -24.37 1.09
C ARG A 65 -14.45 -23.87 0.80
N ASP A 66 -14.06 -22.79 1.46
CA ASP A 66 -12.71 -22.25 1.31
C ASP A 66 -11.61 -23.11 1.92
N ALA A 67 -10.43 -23.02 1.30
CA ALA A 67 -9.20 -23.58 1.85
C ALA A 67 -8.81 -22.88 3.18
N SER A 68 -9.14 -21.58 3.32
CA SER A 68 -8.98 -20.77 4.53
C SER A 68 -10.28 -20.06 4.87
N PRO A 69 -10.72 -20.03 6.15
CA PRO A 69 -11.91 -19.30 6.56
C PRO A 69 -11.68 -17.78 6.70
N TYR A 70 -10.46 -17.29 6.46
CA TYR A 70 -10.08 -15.90 6.69
C TYR A 70 -10.19 -15.04 5.42
N PRO A 71 -10.28 -13.70 5.55
CA PRO A 71 -10.30 -12.78 4.42
C PRO A 71 -8.90 -12.58 3.82
N ASP A 72 -8.25 -13.68 3.39
CA ASP A 72 -6.89 -13.69 2.88
C ASP A 72 -6.83 -13.72 1.34
N VAL A 73 -6.59 -14.87 0.72
CA VAL A 73 -6.51 -15.04 -0.73
C VAL A 73 -7.81 -14.62 -1.43
N THR A 74 -8.96 -14.77 -0.76
CA THR A 74 -10.28 -14.32 -1.26
C THR A 74 -10.35 -12.80 -1.44
N HIS A 75 -9.54 -12.05 -0.69
CA HIS A 75 -9.50 -10.59 -0.68
C HIS A 75 -8.35 -10.01 -1.54
N LEU A 76 -7.56 -10.86 -2.19
CA LEU A 76 -6.41 -10.45 -2.99
C LEU A 76 -6.79 -9.52 -4.16
N ILE A 77 -7.81 -9.87 -4.94
CA ILE A 77 -8.26 -9.02 -6.08
C ILE A 77 -9.00 -7.77 -5.63
N PRO A 78 -9.97 -7.83 -4.68
CA PRO A 78 -10.62 -6.63 -4.16
C PRO A 78 -9.62 -5.61 -3.61
N ARG A 79 -8.59 -6.09 -2.88
CA ARG A 79 -7.50 -5.22 -2.41
C ARG A 79 -6.70 -4.62 -3.55
N ARG A 80 -6.39 -5.37 -4.62
CA ARG A 80 -5.71 -4.81 -5.81
C ARG A 80 -6.54 -3.71 -6.46
N LEU A 81 -7.86 -3.88 -6.56
CA LEU A 81 -8.76 -2.82 -7.06
C LEU A 81 -8.61 -1.52 -6.27
N MET A 82 -8.48 -1.60 -4.94
CA MET A 82 -8.28 -0.42 -4.08
C MET A 82 -7.03 0.40 -4.44
N GLN A 83 -6.05 -0.20 -5.12
CA GLN A 83 -4.78 0.43 -5.48
C GLN A 83 -4.73 0.88 -6.95
N ILE A 84 -5.84 0.76 -7.69
CA ILE A 84 -5.92 1.04 -9.12
C ILE A 84 -6.76 2.29 -9.36
N LEU A 85 -6.26 3.15 -10.23
CA LEU A 85 -7.03 4.19 -10.89
C LEU A 85 -7.41 3.69 -12.28
N PHE A 86 -8.70 3.64 -12.58
CA PHE A 86 -9.19 3.37 -13.93
C PHE A 86 -9.27 4.69 -14.67
N ARG A 87 -8.72 4.73 -15.88
CA ARG A 87 -8.77 5.91 -16.74
C ARG A 87 -9.87 5.80 -17.77
N ASP A 88 -10.33 6.96 -18.25
CA ASP A 88 -11.40 7.04 -19.25
C ASP A 88 -11.03 6.34 -20.58
N ASP A 89 -9.74 6.22 -20.88
CA ASP A 89 -9.20 5.51 -22.05
C ASP A 89 -9.13 3.98 -21.86
N GLY A 90 -9.64 3.45 -20.74
CA GLY A 90 -9.61 2.04 -20.38
C GLY A 90 -8.26 1.56 -19.82
N THR A 91 -7.23 2.42 -19.76
CA THR A 91 -5.97 2.09 -19.11
C THR A 91 -6.06 2.19 -17.60
N THR A 92 -5.05 1.67 -16.89
CA THR A 92 -4.99 1.72 -15.43
C THR A 92 -3.70 2.36 -14.93
N ALA A 93 -3.78 3.07 -13.82
CA ALA A 93 -2.62 3.52 -13.05
C ALA A 93 -2.60 2.83 -11.70
N ALA A 94 -1.41 2.51 -11.17
CA ALA A 94 -1.26 2.01 -9.82
C ALA A 94 0.14 2.30 -9.29
N GLN A 95 0.26 2.52 -7.98
CA GLN A 95 1.55 2.64 -7.31
C GLN A 95 1.79 1.47 -6.36
N LYS A 96 2.97 0.85 -6.47
CA LYS A 96 3.42 -0.20 -5.56
C LYS A 96 4.01 0.40 -4.28
N ILE A 97 3.61 -0.13 -3.12
CA ILE A 97 4.17 0.25 -1.81
C ILE A 97 5.04 -0.85 -1.16
N ASN A 98 4.85 -2.10 -1.58
CA ASN A 98 5.67 -3.27 -1.21
C ASN A 98 5.20 -4.50 -2.02
N SER A 99 3.89 -4.67 -2.11
CA SER A 99 3.19 -5.76 -2.80
C SER A 99 3.01 -5.52 -4.31
N VAL A 100 2.56 -6.56 -5.01
CA VAL A 100 2.11 -6.50 -6.40
C VAL A 100 0.74 -5.83 -6.47
N VAL A 101 0.63 -4.87 -7.40
CA VAL A 101 -0.57 -4.10 -7.71
C VAL A 101 -0.91 -4.23 -9.19
N GLY A 102 -2.04 -3.66 -9.60
CA GLY A 102 -2.53 -3.71 -10.97
C GLY A 102 -3.55 -4.82 -11.20
N PHE A 103 -4.24 -4.75 -12.32
CA PHE A 103 -5.30 -5.68 -12.69
C PHE A 103 -4.75 -6.79 -13.61
N ASP A 104 -4.13 -7.81 -13.02
CA ASP A 104 -3.67 -8.99 -13.77
C ASP A 104 -4.88 -9.90 -14.06
N LEU A 105 -5.22 -10.04 -15.35
CA LEU A 105 -6.38 -10.83 -15.82
C LEU A 105 -6.29 -12.29 -15.42
N ARG A 106 -5.10 -12.88 -15.33
CA ARG A 106 -4.89 -14.28 -14.94
C ARG A 106 -5.34 -14.48 -13.50
N TYR A 107 -4.95 -13.55 -12.63
CA TYR A 107 -5.35 -13.52 -11.23
C TYR A 107 -6.85 -13.27 -11.08
N CYS A 108 -7.41 -12.35 -11.86
CA CYS A 108 -8.84 -12.09 -11.87
C CYS A 108 -9.61 -13.37 -12.20
N ALA A 109 -9.28 -14.02 -13.32
CA ALA A 109 -9.93 -15.25 -13.77
C ALA A 109 -9.80 -16.40 -12.76
N ALA A 110 -8.59 -16.63 -12.24
CA ALA A 110 -8.35 -17.69 -11.26
C ALA A 110 -9.09 -17.45 -9.93
N ALA A 111 -9.14 -16.20 -9.47
CA ALA A 111 -9.73 -15.86 -8.18
C ALA A 111 -11.23 -15.59 -8.22
N PHE A 112 -11.84 -15.34 -9.39
CA PHE A 112 -13.25 -14.94 -9.49
C PHE A 112 -14.22 -15.84 -8.70
N PRO A 113 -14.09 -17.18 -8.73
CA PRO A 113 -14.97 -18.07 -7.97
C PRO A 113 -14.80 -17.99 -6.45
N ILE A 114 -13.62 -17.55 -5.98
CA ILE A 114 -13.30 -17.47 -4.55
C ILE A 114 -13.57 -16.09 -3.94
N LEU A 115 -13.90 -15.09 -4.76
CA LEU A 115 -14.21 -13.75 -4.28
C LEU A 115 -15.42 -13.74 -3.33
N PRO A 116 -15.43 -12.86 -2.31
CA PRO A 116 -16.65 -12.52 -1.60
C PRO A 116 -17.70 -11.97 -2.57
N ASP A 117 -18.95 -12.41 -2.44
CA ASP A 117 -20.02 -12.07 -3.39
C ASP A 117 -20.23 -10.56 -3.53
N LYS A 118 -20.10 -9.80 -2.44
CA LYS A 118 -20.20 -8.34 -2.45
C LYS A 118 -19.21 -7.62 -3.37
N TYR A 119 -18.07 -8.24 -3.70
CA TYR A 119 -17.02 -7.63 -4.54
C TYR A 119 -17.01 -8.17 -5.97
N LYS A 120 -17.68 -9.30 -6.25
CA LYS A 120 -17.75 -9.88 -7.60
C LYS A 120 -18.26 -8.89 -8.65
N PRO A 121 -19.33 -8.10 -8.41
CA PRO A 121 -19.80 -7.11 -9.37
C PRO A 121 -18.75 -6.05 -9.76
N ALA A 122 -17.95 -5.55 -8.81
CA ALA A 122 -16.90 -4.56 -9.06
C ALA A 122 -15.70 -5.18 -9.79
N VAL A 123 -15.31 -6.40 -9.41
CA VAL A 123 -14.25 -7.12 -10.10
C VAL A 123 -14.67 -7.47 -11.52
N LEU A 124 -15.93 -7.87 -11.74
CA LEU A 124 -16.46 -8.12 -13.08
C LEU A 124 -16.49 -6.85 -13.93
N TRP A 125 -16.91 -5.72 -13.34
CA TRP A 125 -16.84 -4.43 -14.02
C TRP A 125 -15.40 -4.12 -14.44
N ALA A 126 -14.43 -4.24 -13.52
CA ALA A 126 -13.03 -3.96 -13.83
C ALA A 126 -12.47 -4.91 -14.90
N TRP A 127 -12.85 -6.20 -14.86
CA TRP A 127 -12.48 -7.17 -15.88
C TRP A 127 -13.01 -6.76 -17.25
N ASN A 128 -14.29 -6.41 -17.33
CA ASN A 128 -14.92 -5.95 -18.56
C ASN A 128 -14.24 -4.68 -19.09
N THR A 129 -13.99 -3.70 -18.23
CA THR A 129 -13.31 -2.44 -18.61
C THR A 129 -11.92 -2.70 -19.21
N VAL A 130 -11.08 -3.49 -18.53
CA VAL A 130 -9.70 -3.76 -18.98
C VAL A 130 -9.65 -4.63 -20.25
N THR A 131 -10.68 -5.43 -20.48
CA THR A 131 -10.75 -6.31 -21.65
C THR A 131 -11.54 -5.71 -22.82
N GLY A 132 -12.28 -4.62 -22.61
CA GLY A 132 -13.16 -4.05 -23.62
C GLY A 132 -14.39 -4.91 -23.89
N VAL A 133 -14.98 -5.50 -22.85
CA VAL A 133 -16.27 -6.22 -22.95
C VAL A 133 -17.40 -5.25 -22.62
N GLU A 134 -18.26 -5.01 -23.60
CA GLU A 134 -19.43 -4.13 -23.47
C GLU A 134 -20.73 -4.93 -23.44
N ASP A 135 -20.74 -6.09 -24.10
CA ASP A 135 -21.91 -6.94 -24.30
C ASP A 135 -21.52 -8.40 -24.60
N ALA A 136 -22.52 -9.24 -24.87
CA ALA A 136 -22.30 -10.66 -25.21
C ALA A 136 -21.47 -10.87 -26.50
N LYS A 137 -21.47 -9.93 -27.44
CA LYS A 137 -20.72 -10.05 -28.71
C LYS A 137 -19.22 -9.86 -28.49
N THR A 138 -18.87 -9.04 -27.50
CA THR A 138 -17.49 -8.72 -27.12
C THR A 138 -16.96 -9.60 -25.99
N ALA A 139 -17.76 -10.52 -25.44
CA ALA A 139 -17.39 -11.40 -24.33
C ALA A 139 -16.11 -12.21 -24.57
N ALA A 140 -15.80 -12.59 -25.82
CA ALA A 140 -14.56 -13.31 -26.15
C ALA A 140 -13.28 -12.50 -25.82
N ASN A 141 -13.37 -11.17 -25.67
CA ASN A 141 -12.24 -10.31 -25.33
C ASN A 141 -11.59 -10.64 -23.98
N VAL A 142 -12.27 -11.41 -23.12
CA VAL A 142 -11.71 -11.89 -21.84
C VAL A 142 -10.71 -13.02 -22.01
N LEU A 143 -10.72 -13.72 -23.14
CA LEU A 143 -9.82 -14.84 -23.45
C LEU A 143 -8.46 -14.30 -23.90
N ARG A 144 -7.72 -13.70 -22.96
CA ARG A 144 -6.35 -13.20 -23.16
C ARG A 144 -5.34 -14.07 -22.39
N GLY A 145 -4.19 -14.34 -22.99
CA GLY A 145 -3.12 -15.15 -22.41
C GLY A 145 -2.98 -16.51 -23.08
N GLU A 146 -2.37 -17.48 -22.38
CA GLU A 146 -2.09 -18.82 -22.91
C GLU A 146 -2.34 -19.90 -21.85
N GLY A 147 -2.57 -21.14 -22.29
CA GLY A 147 -2.65 -22.31 -21.42
C GLY A 147 -3.68 -22.20 -20.28
N LEU A 148 -3.21 -22.31 -19.04
CA LEU A 148 -4.06 -22.30 -17.84
C LEU A 148 -4.84 -20.99 -17.66
N ASP A 149 -4.29 -19.88 -18.14
CA ASP A 149 -4.91 -18.55 -18.02
C ASP A 149 -6.20 -18.48 -18.84
N LEU A 150 -6.15 -18.97 -20.07
CA LEU A 150 -7.31 -19.09 -20.95
C LEU A 150 -8.34 -20.06 -20.38
N ALA A 151 -7.90 -21.19 -19.84
CA ALA A 151 -8.80 -22.16 -19.22
C ALA A 151 -9.56 -21.54 -18.03
N HIS A 152 -8.89 -20.79 -17.16
CA HIS A 152 -9.57 -20.09 -16.06
C HIS A 152 -10.51 -19.00 -16.56
N ALA A 153 -10.11 -18.20 -17.55
CA ALA A 153 -10.99 -17.19 -18.12
C ALA A 153 -12.26 -17.82 -18.70
N PHE A 154 -12.10 -18.88 -19.50
CA PHE A 154 -13.20 -19.63 -20.09
C PHE A 154 -14.13 -20.25 -19.03
N LEU A 155 -13.58 -20.85 -17.98
CA LEU A 155 -14.37 -21.54 -16.96
C LEU A 155 -15.05 -20.61 -15.95
N HIS A 156 -14.46 -19.44 -15.68
CA HIS A 156 -14.87 -18.60 -14.56
C HIS A 156 -15.48 -17.26 -14.94
N TYR A 157 -15.39 -16.85 -16.21
CA TYR A 157 -16.06 -15.64 -16.66
C TYR A 157 -17.59 -15.82 -16.67
N PRO A 158 -18.37 -14.99 -15.95
CA PRO A 158 -19.81 -15.17 -15.83
C PRO A 158 -20.56 -14.56 -17.04
N LEU A 159 -21.02 -15.41 -17.96
CA LEU A 159 -21.89 -15.01 -19.07
C LEU A 159 -23.29 -14.65 -18.56
N ASP A 160 -23.97 -13.72 -19.25
CA ASP A 160 -25.25 -13.14 -18.82
C ASP A 160 -26.35 -14.18 -18.49
N GLY A 161 -26.33 -15.36 -19.12
CA GLY A 161 -27.30 -16.45 -18.90
C GLY A 161 -27.02 -17.38 -17.72
N ASP A 162 -25.77 -17.46 -17.26
CA ASP A 162 -25.32 -18.39 -16.19
C ASP A 162 -24.89 -17.67 -14.91
N ARG A 163 -25.08 -16.34 -14.84
CA ARG A 163 -24.69 -15.58 -13.66
C ARG A 163 -25.50 -16.09 -12.46
N PRO A 164 -24.85 -16.38 -11.31
CA PRO A 164 -25.58 -16.44 -10.05
C PRO A 164 -26.43 -15.17 -9.96
N ALA A 165 -27.73 -15.33 -9.68
CA ALA A 165 -28.68 -14.23 -9.65
C ALA A 165 -28.07 -13.03 -8.91
N GLY A 166 -27.91 -11.90 -9.62
CA GLY A 166 -27.35 -10.67 -9.06
C GLY A 166 -25.89 -10.34 -9.39
N THR A 167 -25.14 -11.12 -10.16
CA THR A 167 -23.73 -10.78 -10.52
C THR A 167 -23.61 -9.89 -11.78
N LYS A 168 -24.38 -8.79 -11.90
CA LYS A 168 -24.16 -7.83 -12.99
C LYS A 168 -22.88 -7.01 -12.73
N PRO A 169 -22.13 -6.56 -13.75
CA PRO A 169 -21.02 -5.65 -13.51
C PRO A 169 -21.53 -4.35 -12.88
N VAL A 170 -20.88 -3.92 -11.79
CA VAL A 170 -21.22 -2.68 -11.07
C VAL A 170 -19.98 -1.85 -10.91
N HIS A 171 -20.07 -0.56 -11.23
CA HIS A 171 -18.95 0.37 -11.08
C HIS A 171 -18.44 0.39 -9.62
N PRO A 172 -17.12 0.35 -9.35
CA PRO A 172 -16.55 0.29 -8.01
C PRO A 172 -17.09 1.36 -7.05
N ALA A 173 -17.35 2.57 -7.55
CA ALA A 173 -17.95 3.67 -6.78
C ALA A 173 -19.21 3.30 -5.99
N GLU A 174 -19.98 2.32 -6.45
CA GLU A 174 -21.27 1.96 -5.83
C GLU A 174 -21.12 0.97 -4.68
N ILE A 175 -20.05 0.17 -4.64
CA ILE A 175 -19.95 -0.99 -3.73
C ILE A 175 -18.59 -1.17 -3.06
N MET A 176 -17.52 -0.61 -3.64
CA MET A 176 -16.19 -0.69 -3.06
C MET A 176 -16.02 0.42 -2.02
N PRO A 177 -15.39 0.12 -0.87
CA PRO A 177 -15.12 1.14 0.12
C PRO A 177 -14.10 2.16 -0.41
N LEU A 178 -14.00 3.31 0.25
CA LEU A 178 -12.92 4.28 0.01
C LEU A 178 -11.68 4.00 0.86
N THR A 179 -11.79 3.18 1.89
CA THR A 179 -10.67 2.75 2.73
C THR A 179 -10.54 1.23 2.75
N TRP A 180 -9.31 0.73 2.81
CA TRP A 180 -9.01 -0.70 2.90
C TRP A 180 -7.92 -0.99 3.91
N GLU A 181 -8.07 -2.09 4.63
CA GLU A 181 -7.12 -2.53 5.64
C GLU A 181 -6.68 -3.97 5.36
N ALA A 182 -5.38 -4.21 5.48
CA ALA A 182 -4.79 -5.53 5.52
C ALA A 182 -3.88 -5.62 6.76
N PRO A 183 -4.47 -5.86 7.95
CA PRO A 183 -3.82 -5.61 9.23
C PRO A 183 -2.68 -6.58 9.53
N THR A 184 -2.69 -7.81 9.00
CA THR A 184 -1.62 -8.80 9.26
C THR A 184 -0.24 -8.26 8.91
N PHE A 185 -0.12 -7.58 7.77
CA PHE A 185 1.14 -6.95 7.35
C PHE A 185 1.11 -5.41 7.49
N GLY A 186 0.00 -4.84 7.95
CA GLY A 186 -0.15 -3.41 8.19
C GLY A 186 -0.14 -2.60 6.89
N PHE A 187 -0.97 -2.97 5.93
CA PHE A 187 -1.24 -2.14 4.76
C PHE A 187 -2.58 -1.42 4.91
N HIS A 188 -2.60 -0.13 4.62
CA HIS A 188 -3.80 0.70 4.61
C HIS A 188 -3.88 1.49 3.31
N CYS A 189 -5.06 1.53 2.70
CA CYS A 189 -5.36 2.32 1.51
C CYS A 189 -6.48 3.31 1.80
N PHE A 190 -6.36 4.52 1.29
CA PHE A 190 -7.30 5.64 1.41
C PHE A 190 -7.54 6.21 0.01
N ARG A 191 -8.79 6.45 -0.36
CA ARG A 191 -9.17 6.97 -1.67
C ARG A 191 -10.10 8.16 -1.56
N SER A 192 -9.95 9.16 -2.42
CA SER A 192 -10.96 10.24 -2.52
C SER A 192 -12.20 9.81 -3.31
N GLY A 193 -12.08 8.76 -4.13
CA GLY A 193 -13.12 8.36 -5.06
C GLY A 193 -12.75 7.18 -5.96
N TRP A 194 -13.63 6.92 -6.92
CA TRP A 194 -13.53 5.84 -7.92
C TRP A 194 -13.81 6.28 -9.36
N ARG A 195 -14.24 7.52 -9.58
CA ARG A 195 -14.89 7.96 -10.83
C ARG A 195 -14.01 8.87 -11.69
N SER A 196 -12.99 9.50 -11.13
CA SER A 196 -12.22 10.53 -11.81
C SER A 196 -10.77 10.12 -11.98
N ASN A 197 -10.16 10.50 -13.11
CA ASN A 197 -8.70 10.45 -13.31
C ASN A 197 -7.93 11.30 -12.28
N ASP A 198 -8.63 12.22 -11.62
CA ASP A 198 -8.08 13.09 -10.59
C ASP A 198 -8.19 12.49 -9.18
N ASP A 199 -8.88 11.35 -9.01
CA ASP A 199 -9.02 10.70 -7.71
C ASP A 199 -7.68 10.32 -7.10
N PHE A 200 -7.59 10.51 -5.78
CA PHE A 200 -6.41 10.21 -5.00
C PHE A 200 -6.43 8.79 -4.46
N ILE A 201 -5.24 8.20 -4.38
CA ILE A 201 -4.97 6.92 -3.73
C ILE A 201 -3.77 7.12 -2.79
N GLY A 202 -4.05 7.28 -1.50
CA GLY A 202 -3.06 7.27 -0.43
C GLY A 202 -2.85 5.84 0.09
N GLN A 203 -1.59 5.44 0.27
CA GLN A 203 -1.25 4.12 0.77
C GLN A 203 -0.22 4.25 1.90
N VAL A 204 -0.37 3.44 2.95
CA VAL A 204 0.58 3.36 4.07
C VAL A 204 0.95 1.91 4.32
N PHE A 205 2.24 1.65 4.52
CA PHE A 205 2.72 0.33 4.91
C PHE A 205 3.51 0.42 6.22
N LEU A 206 2.91 -0.08 7.28
CA LEU A 206 3.49 -0.15 8.61
C LEU A 206 4.56 -1.25 8.67
N LYS A 207 4.42 -2.28 7.83
CA LYS A 207 5.11 -3.56 7.99
C LYS A 207 4.82 -4.11 9.39
N ALA A 208 3.56 -4.42 9.69
CA ALA A 208 3.09 -4.80 11.04
C ALA A 208 3.54 -6.18 11.52
N SER A 209 4.08 -6.98 10.61
CA SER A 209 4.58 -8.32 10.85
C SER A 209 5.83 -8.54 10.01
N LEU A 210 6.70 -9.45 10.47
CA LEU A 210 7.83 -9.87 9.64
C LEU A 210 7.33 -10.41 8.31
N VAL A 211 8.11 -10.13 7.28
CA VAL A 211 7.89 -10.65 5.93
C VAL A 211 8.98 -11.68 5.68
N GLY A 212 8.60 -12.94 5.51
CA GLY A 212 9.52 -13.98 5.06
C GLY A 212 9.93 -13.76 3.59
N GLY A 213 11.08 -14.27 3.18
CA GLY A 213 11.57 -14.12 1.81
C GLY A 213 12.01 -12.68 1.50
N TRP A 214 11.71 -12.22 0.29
CA TRP A 214 12.18 -10.90 -0.19
C TRP A 214 11.34 -9.77 0.39
N ASN A 215 11.98 -8.88 1.14
CA ASN A 215 11.33 -7.73 1.77
C ASN A 215 12.29 -6.56 1.90
N HIS A 216 11.73 -5.37 2.13
CA HIS A 216 12.49 -4.13 2.29
C HIS A 216 12.41 -3.59 3.73
N PRO A 217 13.39 -2.80 4.17
CA PRO A 217 13.33 -2.05 5.44
C PRO A 217 12.43 -0.80 5.33
N ASN A 218 11.16 -1.00 4.97
CA ASN A 218 10.21 0.05 4.57
C ASN A 218 9.07 0.30 5.57
N ALA A 219 9.21 -0.13 6.82
CA ALA A 219 8.24 0.19 7.87
C ALA A 219 8.04 1.70 7.99
N GLY A 220 6.79 2.15 7.90
CA GLY A 220 6.38 3.56 7.97
C GLY A 220 6.37 4.29 6.62
N THR A 221 6.56 3.57 5.52
CA THR A 221 6.51 4.16 4.17
C THR A 221 5.08 4.48 3.72
N PHE A 222 4.96 5.37 2.74
CA PHE A 222 3.68 5.73 2.12
C PHE A 222 3.82 5.99 0.62
N ARG A 223 2.69 5.97 -0.10
CA ARG A 223 2.56 6.35 -1.51
C ARG A 223 1.34 7.24 -1.68
N LEU A 224 1.36 8.05 -2.72
CA LEU A 224 0.26 8.94 -3.06
C LEU A 224 0.26 9.17 -4.57
N TYR A 225 -0.87 8.86 -5.18
CA TYR A 225 -1.22 9.15 -6.55
C TYR A 225 -2.48 10.02 -6.55
N GLY A 226 -2.61 10.95 -7.49
CA GLY A 226 -3.83 11.75 -7.71
C GLY A 226 -3.60 12.87 -8.70
N LEU A 227 -4.66 13.50 -9.21
CA LEU A 227 -4.57 14.50 -10.28
C LEU A 227 -3.79 13.99 -11.52
N GLY A 228 -3.94 12.70 -11.84
CA GLY A 228 -3.19 12.07 -12.93
C GLY A 228 -1.72 11.76 -12.65
N HIS A 229 -1.16 12.11 -11.50
CA HIS A 229 0.28 12.01 -11.23
C HIS A 229 0.64 11.24 -9.95
N PRO A 230 1.79 10.54 -9.93
CA PRO A 230 2.39 10.09 -8.69
C PRO A 230 3.04 11.28 -7.97
N TRP A 231 2.88 11.38 -6.66
CA TRP A 231 3.44 12.49 -5.87
C TRP A 231 4.59 12.07 -4.96
N VAL A 232 4.50 10.86 -4.44
CA VAL A 232 5.59 10.20 -3.72
C VAL A 232 5.68 8.75 -4.18
N THR A 233 6.91 8.32 -4.41
CA THR A 233 7.22 6.95 -4.81
C THR A 233 8.17 6.32 -3.81
N GLY A 234 8.45 5.05 -4.01
CA GLY A 234 9.52 4.35 -3.33
C GLY A 234 9.87 3.13 -4.17
N ARG A 235 10.61 2.20 -3.59
CA ARG A 235 11.04 1.02 -4.35
C ARG A 235 10.07 -0.13 -4.15
N SER A 236 9.96 -0.97 -5.17
CA SER A 236 9.12 -2.17 -5.13
C SER A 236 9.71 -3.33 -5.92
N ASP A 237 10.94 -3.20 -6.38
CA ASP A 237 11.67 -4.31 -7.00
C ASP A 237 12.24 -5.22 -5.91
N ARG A 238 13.12 -6.15 -6.28
CA ARG A 238 13.68 -7.11 -5.33
C ARG A 238 14.58 -6.44 -4.28
N ASN A 239 15.44 -5.50 -4.69
CA ASN A 239 16.49 -4.95 -3.84
C ASN A 239 16.10 -3.56 -3.34
N GLY A 240 15.78 -3.43 -2.06
CA GLY A 240 15.37 -2.16 -1.44
C GLY A 240 16.18 -1.82 -0.21
N ALA A 241 16.23 -0.54 0.11
CA ALA A 241 16.94 0.01 1.26
C ALA A 241 16.09 1.11 1.90
N ARG A 242 16.29 1.37 3.20
CA ARG A 242 15.41 2.27 3.96
C ARG A 242 15.51 3.70 3.43
N GLN A 243 16.69 4.05 2.95
CA GLN A 243 17.04 5.32 2.35
C GLN A 243 16.31 5.56 1.00
N LEU A 244 15.62 4.55 0.44
CA LEU A 244 14.82 4.65 -0.80
C LEU A 244 13.35 4.96 -0.55
N GLU A 245 12.95 4.97 0.72
CA GLU A 245 11.58 5.15 1.15
C GLU A 245 11.38 6.55 1.73
N PRO A 246 10.18 7.16 1.59
CA PRO A 246 9.87 8.46 2.16
C PRO A 246 9.71 8.40 3.69
N VAL A 247 10.75 7.98 4.41
CA VAL A 247 10.83 7.82 5.87
C VAL A 247 11.98 8.64 6.43
N VAL A 248 11.99 8.93 7.73
CA VAL A 248 13.15 9.55 8.37
C VAL A 248 14.22 8.50 8.64
N VAL A 249 15.45 8.80 8.22
CA VAL A 249 16.63 7.96 8.47
C VAL A 249 17.59 8.65 9.43
N LEU A 250 18.29 7.86 10.24
CA LEU A 250 19.32 8.32 11.16
C LEU A 250 20.67 7.77 10.64
N PRO A 251 21.38 8.50 9.77
CA PRO A 251 22.56 7.97 9.07
C PRO A 251 23.74 7.65 9.99
N GLU A 252 23.76 8.18 11.21
CA GLU A 252 24.85 8.03 12.18
C GLU A 252 24.55 6.98 13.26
N ASP A 253 23.33 6.45 13.30
CA ASP A 253 22.86 5.56 14.37
C ASP A 253 22.64 4.13 13.85
N GLU A 254 23.08 3.15 14.64
CA GLU A 254 22.71 1.76 14.41
C GLU A 254 21.24 1.55 14.80
N THR A 255 20.42 1.18 13.82
CA THR A 255 18.96 0.99 13.97
C THR A 255 18.56 -0.36 13.40
N PHE A 256 17.50 -0.97 13.94
CA PHE A 256 16.96 -2.22 13.44
C PHE A 256 16.05 -1.98 12.22
N GLN A 257 16.62 -1.48 11.13
CA GLN A 257 15.88 -1.00 9.95
C GLN A 257 14.89 -2.00 9.33
N SER A 258 15.13 -3.31 9.49
CA SER A 258 14.25 -4.36 8.96
C SER A 258 13.07 -4.73 9.88
N ALA A 259 13.01 -4.18 11.09
CA ALA A 259 11.93 -4.41 12.05
C ALA A 259 10.58 -3.85 11.60
N CYS A 260 9.56 -4.12 12.40
CA CYS A 260 8.16 -3.85 12.07
C CYS A 260 7.68 -2.55 12.71
N GLY A 261 6.77 -1.84 12.05
CA GLY A 261 5.98 -0.79 12.68
C GLY A 261 4.78 -1.40 13.43
N ARG A 262 4.18 -0.65 14.35
CA ARG A 262 2.96 -1.06 15.05
C ARG A 262 1.89 0.01 14.91
N LEU A 263 0.67 -0.39 14.60
CA LEU A 263 -0.46 0.53 14.54
C LEU A 263 -0.75 1.06 15.95
N ALA A 264 -0.63 2.38 16.13
CA ALA A 264 -0.93 3.05 17.39
C ALA A 264 -2.28 3.76 17.36
N TYR A 265 -2.72 4.22 16.18
CA TYR A 265 -4.01 4.86 15.98
C TYR A 265 -4.47 4.71 14.54
N LEU A 266 -5.78 4.54 14.34
CA LEU A 266 -6.44 4.59 13.04
C LEU A 266 -7.79 5.28 13.18
N LYS A 267 -8.09 6.18 12.24
CA LYS A 267 -9.42 6.73 12.01
C LYS A 267 -9.65 6.82 10.51
N THR A 268 -10.79 6.36 10.04
CA THR A 268 -11.24 6.50 8.65
C THR A 268 -12.52 7.32 8.61
N GLU A 269 -12.74 8.03 7.51
CA GLU A 269 -13.91 8.86 7.27
C GLU A 269 -14.67 8.37 6.03
N LYS A 270 -15.95 8.76 5.92
CA LYS A 270 -16.82 8.33 4.81
C LYS A 270 -16.41 8.89 3.46
N ASP A 271 -15.72 10.04 3.43
CA ASP A 271 -15.15 10.65 2.23
C ASP A 271 -13.79 10.00 1.83
N GLY A 272 -13.37 8.98 2.57
CA GLY A 272 -12.12 8.27 2.37
C GLY A 272 -10.89 8.96 2.98
N SER A 273 -11.08 10.12 3.63
CA SER A 273 -10.06 10.71 4.49
C SER A 273 -9.69 9.75 5.63
N GLY A 274 -8.50 9.91 6.20
CA GLY A 274 -8.08 9.09 7.30
C GLY A 274 -6.82 9.55 8.00
N ILE A 275 -6.67 9.11 9.25
CA ILE A 275 -5.55 9.42 10.13
C ILE A 275 -4.98 8.10 10.64
N LEU A 276 -3.67 7.96 10.58
CA LEU A 276 -2.97 6.77 11.02
C LEU A 276 -1.70 7.15 11.77
N THR A 277 -1.49 6.57 12.96
CA THR A 277 -0.22 6.67 13.70
C THR A 277 0.47 5.31 13.78
N ILE A 278 1.77 5.32 13.52
CA ILE A 278 2.68 4.18 13.58
C ILE A 278 3.68 4.41 14.71
N ASN A 279 3.75 3.47 15.65
CA ASN A 279 4.88 3.34 16.55
C ASN A 279 6.01 2.61 15.80
N LEU A 280 7.19 3.24 15.75
CA LEU A 280 8.38 2.78 15.05
C LEU A 280 9.54 2.47 16.01
N ASP A 281 9.26 2.28 17.31
CA ASP A 281 10.30 2.02 18.30
C ASP A 281 11.12 0.78 17.96
N ASP A 282 10.50 -0.28 17.46
CA ASP A 282 11.18 -1.49 16.99
C ASP A 282 12.18 -1.20 15.86
N VAL A 283 11.88 -0.21 14.99
CA VAL A 283 12.76 0.16 13.87
C VAL A 283 13.97 0.94 14.36
N TYR A 284 13.78 1.78 15.39
CA TYR A 284 14.85 2.59 15.96
C TYR A 284 15.58 1.90 17.13
N SER A 285 15.18 0.70 17.52
CA SER A 285 15.85 -0.11 18.54
C SER A 285 17.19 -0.64 18.07
N ARG A 286 17.97 -1.21 19.00
CA ARG A 286 19.11 -2.05 18.63
C ARG A 286 18.62 -3.32 17.94
N LYS A 287 19.45 -3.87 17.05
CA LYS A 287 19.14 -5.11 16.35
C LYS A 287 19.05 -6.28 17.33
N SER A 288 17.94 -7.02 17.29
CA SER A 288 17.74 -8.20 18.14
C SER A 288 16.87 -9.25 17.44
N ARG A 289 16.69 -10.43 18.05
CA ARG A 289 15.74 -11.44 17.57
C ARG A 289 14.34 -11.16 18.11
N LEU A 290 13.80 -10.00 17.74
CA LEU A 290 12.54 -9.46 18.25
C LEU A 290 11.30 -10.22 17.76
N TYR A 291 11.42 -10.97 16.67
CA TYR A 291 10.31 -11.73 16.10
C TYR A 291 10.73 -13.17 15.83
N ASP A 292 9.78 -14.10 15.91
CA ASP A 292 10.00 -15.51 15.64
C ASP A 292 9.65 -15.90 14.19
N ARG A 293 9.77 -17.21 13.88
CA ARG A 293 9.46 -17.75 12.54
C ARG A 293 7.96 -17.83 12.23
N ASN A 294 7.11 -17.69 13.24
CA ASN A 294 5.66 -17.61 13.12
C ASN A 294 5.19 -16.14 13.06
N LEU A 295 6.14 -15.21 12.89
CA LEU A 295 5.93 -13.78 12.78
C LEU A 295 5.41 -13.12 14.07
N ILE A 296 5.60 -13.79 15.21
CA ILE A 296 5.18 -13.31 16.52
C ILE A 296 6.28 -12.41 17.09
N ARG A 297 5.90 -11.23 17.59
CA ARG A 297 6.79 -10.33 18.33
C ARG A 297 7.02 -10.86 19.75
N TRP A 298 8.26 -10.78 20.22
CA TRP A 298 8.71 -11.18 21.57
C TRP A 298 9.20 -9.93 22.34
N PRO A 299 8.28 -9.20 23.02
CA PRO A 299 8.58 -7.93 23.67
C PRO A 299 9.78 -7.98 24.62
N GLU A 300 9.98 -9.10 25.31
CA GLU A 300 11.09 -9.34 26.24
C GLU A 300 12.47 -9.37 25.56
N ARG A 301 12.52 -9.46 24.23
CA ARG A 301 13.75 -9.39 23.43
C ARG A 301 13.98 -8.03 22.79
N PHE A 302 13.13 -7.07 23.09
CA PHE A 302 13.35 -5.69 22.69
C PHE A 302 14.65 -5.17 23.32
N SER A 303 15.46 -4.48 22.51
CA SER A 303 16.75 -3.96 22.96
C SER A 303 16.79 -2.47 22.70
N GLU A 304 16.68 -1.70 23.78
CA GLU A 304 16.66 -0.23 23.72
C GLU A 304 17.96 0.33 23.15
N SER A 305 17.82 1.29 22.23
CA SER A 305 18.90 2.13 21.71
C SER A 305 18.95 3.50 22.39
N GLY A 306 17.94 3.85 23.19
CA GLY A 306 17.68 5.22 23.63
C GLY A 306 16.99 6.09 22.57
N ILE A 307 16.56 5.49 21.45
CA ILE A 307 15.85 6.18 20.35
C ILE A 307 14.41 5.66 20.30
N THR A 308 13.45 6.58 20.24
CA THR A 308 12.03 6.25 20.00
C THR A 308 11.56 6.90 18.71
N GLY A 309 10.54 6.32 18.08
CA GLY A 309 10.03 6.85 16.83
C GLY A 309 8.53 6.70 16.69
N LEU A 310 7.89 7.77 16.24
CA LEU A 310 6.48 7.81 15.91
C LEU A 310 6.29 8.54 14.59
N ARG A 311 5.44 7.98 13.75
CA ARG A 311 4.98 8.63 12.53
C ARG A 311 3.46 8.72 12.54
N ALA A 312 2.91 9.92 12.44
CA ALA A 312 1.49 10.12 12.16
C ALA A 312 1.30 10.66 10.74
N ILE A 313 0.30 10.14 10.05
CA ILE A 313 -0.05 10.46 8.67
C ILE A 313 -1.54 10.79 8.64
N ALA A 314 -1.92 11.87 7.97
CA ALA A 314 -3.33 12.13 7.65
C ALA A 314 -3.49 12.43 6.17
N PHE A 315 -4.46 11.77 5.54
CA PHE A 315 -4.99 12.14 4.24
C PHE A 315 -6.34 12.82 4.45
N ASP A 316 -6.49 14.03 3.94
CA ASP A 316 -7.74 14.79 3.98
C ASP A 316 -8.21 15.06 2.55
N TYR A 317 -9.34 14.47 2.19
CA TYR A 317 -10.02 14.60 0.90
C TYR A 317 -11.31 15.40 1.01
N SER A 318 -11.56 16.05 2.16
CA SER A 318 -12.80 16.79 2.40
C SER A 318 -12.94 18.07 1.59
N GLY A 319 -11.85 18.55 0.98
CA GLY A 319 -11.78 19.82 0.25
C GLY A 319 -11.72 21.07 1.12
N LYS A 320 -11.87 20.95 2.45
CA LYS A 320 -11.88 22.08 3.39
C LYS A 320 -10.57 22.86 3.43
N SER A 321 -9.46 22.21 3.08
CA SER A 321 -8.16 22.87 2.93
C SER A 321 -8.11 23.89 1.78
N GLY A 322 -9.10 23.88 0.89
CA GLY A 322 -9.07 24.61 -0.39
C GLY A 322 -8.30 23.87 -1.49
N ALA A 323 -7.77 22.69 -1.21
CA ALA A 323 -7.17 21.77 -2.18
C ALA A 323 -7.96 20.45 -2.25
N PRO A 324 -8.02 19.79 -3.43
CA PRO A 324 -8.60 18.45 -3.58
C PRO A 324 -8.07 17.40 -2.60
N ALA A 325 -6.80 17.53 -2.21
CA ALA A 325 -6.20 16.70 -1.17
C ALA A 325 -5.21 17.50 -0.33
N MET A 326 -5.12 17.13 0.93
CA MET A 326 -4.05 17.53 1.84
C MET A 326 -3.46 16.30 2.53
N LEU A 327 -2.14 16.27 2.63
CA LEU A 327 -1.38 15.28 3.39
C LEU A 327 -0.71 15.98 4.57
N VAL A 328 -0.84 15.40 5.75
CA VAL A 328 -0.10 15.83 6.94
C VAL A 328 0.82 14.71 7.39
N LEU A 329 2.08 15.04 7.66
CA LEU A 329 3.08 14.13 8.22
C LEU A 329 3.63 14.71 9.52
N ILE A 330 3.60 13.90 10.57
CA ILE A 330 4.32 14.15 11.82
C ILE A 330 5.32 13.02 12.00
N ASP A 331 6.60 13.37 12.10
CA ASP A 331 7.67 12.47 12.51
C ASP A 331 8.22 12.94 13.85
N LYS A 332 7.95 12.19 14.92
CA LYS A 332 8.51 12.44 16.25
C LYS A 332 9.59 11.41 16.53
N ILE A 333 10.84 11.86 16.69
CA ILE A 333 11.99 10.99 16.96
C ILE A 333 12.82 11.58 18.09
N ASP A 334 12.78 10.91 19.24
CA ASP A 334 13.55 11.30 20.43
C ASP A 334 14.80 10.42 20.54
N GLY A 335 15.97 10.99 20.91
CA GLY A 335 17.26 10.28 21.03
C GLY A 335 18.03 10.07 19.71
N GLY A 336 19.30 9.65 19.75
CA GLY A 336 20.13 9.42 18.55
C GLY A 336 20.76 10.68 17.92
N GLY A 337 21.50 10.50 16.83
CA GLY A 337 22.30 11.49 16.10
C GLY A 337 21.54 12.24 15.00
N LYS A 338 22.18 12.56 13.88
CA LYS A 338 21.53 13.35 12.81
C LYS A 338 20.26 12.68 12.26
N ARG A 339 19.21 13.46 11.97
CA ARG A 339 18.01 12.99 11.26
C ARG A 339 18.03 13.53 9.83
N LEU A 340 17.67 12.66 8.89
CA LEU A 340 17.43 13.02 7.51
C LEU A 340 16.00 12.64 7.17
N TRP A 341 15.14 13.66 7.08
CA TRP A 341 13.82 13.49 6.48
C TRP A 341 13.97 13.51 4.96
N GLN A 342 13.20 12.68 4.26
CA GLN A 342 13.33 12.55 2.82
C GLN A 342 12.01 12.25 2.13
N TRP A 343 11.90 12.77 0.91
CA TRP A 343 10.80 12.56 -0.02
C TRP A 343 11.35 12.17 -1.39
N ARG A 344 11.02 10.97 -1.85
CA ARG A 344 11.49 10.50 -3.15
C ARG A 344 10.70 11.17 -4.27
N VAL A 345 11.43 11.80 -5.19
CA VAL A 345 10.86 12.43 -6.37
C VAL A 345 10.45 11.32 -7.35
N PRO A 346 9.22 11.33 -7.87
CA PRO A 346 8.81 10.41 -8.94
C PRO A 346 9.74 10.52 -10.14
N ALA A 347 10.26 9.39 -10.61
CA ALA A 347 11.16 9.33 -11.75
C ALA A 347 10.36 9.15 -13.05
N GLN A 348 10.88 9.70 -14.15
CA GLN A 348 10.36 9.36 -15.48
C GLN A 348 10.61 7.87 -15.75
N GLY A 349 9.64 7.18 -16.34
CA GLY A 349 9.75 5.76 -16.62
C GLY A 349 8.68 5.27 -17.58
N ARG A 350 8.64 3.95 -17.81
CA ARG A 350 7.68 3.32 -18.72
C ARG A 350 6.22 3.70 -18.39
N ASP A 351 5.89 3.80 -17.10
CA ASP A 351 4.54 4.08 -16.62
C ASP A 351 4.33 5.56 -16.26
N GLN A 352 5.35 6.41 -16.45
CA GLN A 352 5.33 7.83 -16.11
C GLN A 352 6.08 8.64 -17.17
N SER A 353 5.33 9.29 -18.06
CA SER A 353 5.88 10.05 -19.17
C SER A 353 6.50 11.38 -18.76
N VAL A 354 6.05 11.98 -17.65
CA VAL A 354 6.48 13.30 -17.18
C VAL A 354 7.08 13.19 -15.78
N LYS A 355 8.23 13.83 -15.59
CA LYS A 355 8.88 14.01 -14.29
C LYS A 355 8.55 15.40 -13.75
N PRO A 356 8.24 15.58 -12.45
CA PRO A 356 7.95 16.90 -11.91
C PRO A 356 9.23 17.73 -11.79
N GLN A 357 9.09 19.03 -12.00
CA GLN A 357 10.12 19.99 -11.61
C GLN A 357 10.08 20.19 -10.10
N VAL A 358 11.24 20.20 -9.47
CA VAL A 358 11.37 20.45 -8.03
C VAL A 358 11.81 21.89 -7.80
N LYS A 359 11.09 22.61 -6.95
CA LYS A 359 11.44 23.98 -6.55
C LYS A 359 11.52 24.05 -5.03
N ILE A 360 12.59 24.59 -4.48
CA ILE A 360 12.76 24.84 -3.04
C ILE A 360 12.72 26.33 -2.80
N LYS A 361 11.91 26.77 -1.83
CA LYS A 361 11.83 28.16 -1.40
C LYS A 361 11.58 28.22 0.11
N ALA A 362 12.54 28.77 0.84
CA ALA A 362 12.49 28.83 2.30
C ALA A 362 12.18 27.44 2.92
N ASN A 363 11.15 27.34 3.76
CA ASN A 363 10.68 26.12 4.40
C ASN A 363 9.70 25.30 3.54
N THR A 364 9.64 25.55 2.23
CA THR A 364 8.73 24.85 1.31
C THR A 364 9.48 24.19 0.17
N PHE A 365 8.94 23.07 -0.30
CA PHE A 365 9.29 22.54 -1.62
C PHE A 365 8.03 22.26 -2.43
N THR A 366 8.17 22.39 -3.74
CA THR A 366 7.11 22.18 -4.71
C THR A 366 7.52 21.08 -5.68
N LEU A 367 6.60 20.17 -5.99
CA LEU A 367 6.66 19.31 -7.16
C LEU A 367 5.66 19.83 -8.19
N ASP A 368 6.12 20.17 -9.38
CA ASP A 368 5.33 20.84 -10.41
C ASP A 368 5.36 20.01 -11.70
N TYR A 369 4.20 19.47 -12.09
CA TYR A 369 4.01 18.73 -13.34
C TYR A 369 3.59 19.63 -14.51
N GLY A 370 3.41 20.93 -14.29
CA GLY A 370 2.90 21.89 -15.27
C GLY A 370 1.37 22.03 -15.24
N ASP A 371 0.63 20.92 -15.16
CA ASP A 371 -0.84 20.89 -15.07
C ASP A 371 -1.38 20.69 -13.65
N ALA A 372 -0.51 20.25 -12.73
CA ALA A 372 -0.78 20.06 -11.32
C ALA A 372 0.48 20.30 -10.49
N SER A 373 0.30 20.75 -9.25
CA SER A 373 1.37 20.98 -8.29
C SER A 373 1.07 20.38 -6.93
N MET A 374 2.13 20.01 -6.22
CA MET A 374 2.12 19.78 -4.79
C MET A 374 3.02 20.81 -4.12
N VAL A 375 2.55 21.45 -3.05
CA VAL A 375 3.38 22.31 -2.19
C VAL A 375 3.41 21.73 -0.79
N ALA A 376 4.60 21.35 -0.33
CA ALA A 376 4.86 20.85 1.01
C ALA A 376 5.57 21.92 1.84
N THR A 377 4.98 22.24 2.99
CA THR A 377 5.44 23.26 3.94
C THR A 377 5.90 22.60 5.23
N PHE A 378 7.14 22.88 5.63
CA PHE A 378 7.68 22.48 6.93
C PHE A 378 7.25 23.48 7.99
N VAL A 379 6.40 23.02 8.90
CA VAL A 379 5.96 23.75 10.10
C VAL A 379 6.96 23.55 11.23
N ALA A 380 7.50 22.34 11.35
CA ALA A 380 8.60 22.02 12.25
C ALA A 380 9.64 21.13 11.53
N PRO A 381 10.94 21.27 11.85
CA PRO A 381 11.51 22.33 12.69
C PRO A 381 11.39 23.71 12.04
N GLU A 382 11.38 24.77 12.86
CA GLU A 382 11.56 26.13 12.35
C GLU A 382 12.97 26.22 11.73
N GLY A 383 13.08 26.73 10.51
CA GLY A 383 14.36 26.79 9.81
C GLY A 383 14.85 25.46 9.24
N ALA A 384 13.95 24.50 8.95
CA ALA A 384 14.30 23.26 8.26
C ALA A 384 15.17 23.53 7.02
N GLU A 385 16.32 22.89 6.94
CA GLU A 385 17.25 23.02 5.82
C GLU A 385 16.83 22.08 4.70
N LEU A 386 16.28 22.64 3.62
CA LEU A 386 15.80 21.87 2.48
C LEU A 386 16.85 21.80 1.37
N SER A 387 17.03 20.61 0.81
CA SER A 387 17.83 20.40 -0.40
C SER A 387 17.16 19.40 -1.33
N HIS A 388 17.44 19.53 -2.62
CA HIS A 388 17.01 18.57 -3.65
C HIS A 388 18.24 18.17 -4.45
N GLY A 389 18.34 16.89 -4.76
CA GLY A 389 19.41 16.38 -5.61
C GLY A 389 19.32 14.87 -5.78
N THR A 390 20.29 14.36 -6.51
CA THR A 390 20.49 12.93 -6.72
C THR A 390 21.63 12.45 -5.83
N ASP A 391 21.37 11.47 -4.99
CA ASP A 391 22.39 10.80 -4.18
C ASP A 391 22.65 9.39 -4.75
N PHE A 392 23.89 8.94 -4.68
CA PHE A 392 24.22 7.54 -4.95
C PHE A 392 24.18 6.76 -3.63
N ILE A 393 23.33 5.73 -3.57
CA ILE A 393 23.15 4.89 -2.38
C ILE A 393 23.79 3.53 -2.62
N LYS A 394 24.56 3.09 -1.63
CA LYS A 394 25.18 1.77 -1.57
C LYS A 394 24.83 1.12 -0.23
N GLU A 395 23.83 0.25 -0.25
CA GLU A 395 23.35 -0.48 0.92
C GLU A 395 23.49 -1.99 0.67
N GLY A 396 24.15 -2.71 1.58
CA GLY A 396 24.38 -4.15 1.45
C GLY A 396 25.33 -4.55 0.31
N ASP A 397 25.45 -5.86 0.07
CA ASP A 397 26.30 -6.41 -0.99
C ASP A 397 25.70 -6.17 -2.40
N PRO A 398 26.49 -6.17 -3.49
CA PRO A 398 25.97 -5.89 -4.82
C PRO A 398 24.88 -6.85 -5.35
N ARG A 399 24.78 -8.08 -4.84
CA ARG A 399 23.81 -9.08 -5.30
C ARG A 399 22.45 -8.92 -4.62
N HIS A 400 22.46 -8.68 -3.31
CA HIS A 400 21.24 -8.65 -2.49
C HIS A 400 20.87 -7.24 -1.99
N GLY A 401 21.80 -6.29 -2.10
CA GLY A 401 21.65 -4.89 -1.70
C GLY A 401 21.28 -3.95 -2.83
N TYR A 402 21.22 -2.66 -2.52
CA TYR A 402 20.91 -1.61 -3.49
C TYR A 402 22.11 -0.71 -3.75
N HIS A 403 22.45 -0.55 -5.03
CA HIS A 403 23.57 0.25 -5.52
C HIS A 403 23.02 1.10 -6.67
N GLY A 404 22.84 2.40 -6.48
CA GLY A 404 22.34 3.27 -7.53
C GLY A 404 21.88 4.66 -7.09
N GLU A 405 21.43 5.43 -8.08
CA GLU A 405 21.01 6.82 -7.90
C GLU A 405 19.57 6.96 -7.39
N VAL A 406 19.37 7.95 -6.54
CA VAL A 406 18.08 8.29 -5.94
C VAL A 406 17.92 9.79 -5.91
N GLU A 407 16.93 10.27 -6.62
CA GLU A 407 16.53 11.67 -6.57
C GLU A 407 15.51 11.90 -5.45
N ARG A 408 15.80 12.86 -4.59
CA ARG A 408 14.99 13.14 -3.40
C ARG A 408 15.09 14.59 -2.96
N VAL A 409 14.01 15.05 -2.35
CA VAL A 409 14.04 16.21 -1.47
C VAL A 409 14.43 15.73 -0.08
N LYS A 410 15.31 16.46 0.59
CA LYS A 410 15.87 16.16 1.91
C LYS A 410 15.62 17.34 2.85
N ALA A 411 15.36 17.06 4.11
CA ALA A 411 15.27 18.07 5.16
C ALA A 411 16.10 17.68 6.40
N THR A 412 16.85 18.64 6.94
CA THR A 412 17.64 18.54 8.18
C THR A 412 17.34 19.71 9.13
N GLY A 413 18.00 19.74 10.29
CA GLY A 413 17.93 20.87 11.23
C GLY A 413 17.01 20.69 12.44
N GLY A 414 16.36 19.53 12.60
CA GLY A 414 15.44 19.28 13.71
C GLY A 414 15.40 17.84 14.21
N ARG A 415 14.83 17.67 15.40
CA ARG A 415 14.57 16.36 16.02
C ARG A 415 13.25 15.73 15.58
N SER A 416 12.31 16.55 15.13
CA SER A 416 10.97 16.13 14.72
C SER A 416 10.51 16.99 13.57
N PHE A 417 9.62 16.44 12.74
CA PHE A 417 9.12 17.09 11.54
C PHE A 417 7.60 17.18 11.60
N PHE A 418 7.07 18.34 11.25
CA PHE A 418 5.65 18.57 10.99
C PHE A 418 5.54 19.18 9.59
N VAL A 419 5.03 18.39 8.65
CA VAL A 419 4.93 18.76 7.24
C VAL A 419 3.47 18.74 6.81
N VAL A 420 3.03 19.80 6.14
CA VAL A 420 1.70 19.88 5.52
C VAL A 420 1.88 20.05 4.01
N ALA A 421 1.35 19.12 3.23
CA ALA A 421 1.39 19.13 1.78
C ALA A 421 -0.01 19.26 1.17
N THR A 422 -0.16 20.12 0.18
CA THR A 422 -1.42 20.37 -0.54
C THR A 422 -1.24 20.06 -2.02
N PHE A 423 -2.27 19.49 -2.66
CA PHE A 423 -2.23 19.01 -4.05
C PHE A 423 -3.31 19.69 -4.86
N GLN A 424 -2.93 20.41 -5.92
CA GLN A 424 -3.87 21.28 -6.65
C GLN A 424 -3.48 21.51 -8.12
N ARG A 425 -4.49 21.77 -8.96
CA ARG A 425 -4.30 22.33 -10.32
C ARG A 425 -4.28 23.86 -10.34
N LYS A 426 -4.86 24.50 -9.31
CA LYS A 426 -4.90 25.97 -9.12
C LYS A 426 -3.76 26.40 -8.20
N GLY A 427 -3.74 27.68 -7.81
CA GLY A 427 -2.78 28.18 -6.81
C GLY A 427 -2.91 27.44 -5.47
N PRO A 428 -1.78 27.16 -4.79
CA PRO A 428 -1.79 26.46 -3.50
C PRO A 428 -2.51 27.27 -2.42
N PRO A 429 -3.34 26.65 -1.56
CA PRO A 429 -3.89 27.34 -0.41
C PRO A 429 -2.76 27.71 0.57
N ALA A 430 -2.90 28.84 1.26
CA ALA A 430 -1.90 29.30 2.21
C ALA A 430 -1.88 28.43 3.47
N VAL A 431 -0.68 28.00 3.88
CA VAL A 431 -0.45 27.30 5.15
C VAL A 431 -0.03 28.32 6.20
N LYS A 432 -0.85 28.49 7.25
CA LYS A 432 -0.57 29.40 8.36
C LYS A 432 -0.29 28.60 9.62
N ALA A 433 0.88 28.78 10.22
CA ALA A 433 1.26 28.14 11.48
C ALA A 433 1.25 29.16 12.63
N GLN A 434 0.76 28.75 13.79
CA GLN A 434 0.82 29.50 15.05
C GLN A 434 1.42 28.61 16.14
N GLY A 435 2.42 29.12 16.85
CA GLY A 435 3.22 28.35 17.79
C GLY A 435 4.38 27.61 17.12
N ASN A 436 5.10 26.81 17.91
CA ASN A 436 6.38 26.22 17.50
C ASN A 436 6.38 24.70 17.65
N GLY A 437 7.24 24.03 16.88
CA GLY A 437 7.46 22.59 16.98
C GLY A 437 6.21 21.77 16.65
N LEU A 438 6.08 20.60 17.30
CA LEU A 438 4.94 19.71 17.08
C LEU A 438 3.64 20.22 17.72
N ASP A 439 3.71 21.18 18.64
CA ASP A 439 2.54 21.77 19.31
C ASP A 439 1.87 22.88 18.49
N ALA A 440 2.46 23.24 17.35
CA ALA A 440 1.96 24.26 16.44
C ALA A 440 0.51 23.94 16.00
N LYS A 441 -0.33 24.98 15.96
CA LYS A 441 -1.64 24.94 15.32
C LYS A 441 -1.48 25.41 13.89
N VAL A 442 -1.88 24.58 12.92
CA VAL A 442 -1.80 24.92 11.50
C VAL A 442 -3.19 25.09 10.94
N THR A 443 -3.39 26.13 10.13
CA THR A 443 -4.63 26.36 9.38
C THR A 443 -4.32 26.41 7.89
N VAL A 444 -5.09 25.67 7.10
CA VAL A 444 -5.07 25.66 5.64
C VAL A 444 -6.52 25.75 5.17
N GLY A 445 -6.89 26.81 4.47
CA GLY A 445 -8.31 27.07 4.16
C GLY A 445 -9.16 27.10 5.43
N GLU A 446 -10.21 26.28 5.47
CA GLU A 446 -11.11 26.06 6.61
C GLU A 446 -10.68 24.87 7.49
N GLN A 447 -9.54 24.26 7.20
CA GLN A 447 -9.06 23.08 7.91
C GLN A 447 -8.00 23.48 8.95
N THR A 448 -8.26 23.13 10.21
CA THR A 448 -7.31 23.19 11.31
C THR A 448 -6.64 21.83 11.53
N ILE A 449 -5.34 21.86 11.82
CA ILE A 449 -4.47 20.71 12.05
C ILE A 449 -3.69 20.93 13.35
N ARG A 450 -3.67 19.90 14.22
CA ARG A 450 -2.81 19.84 15.41
C ARG A 450 -2.26 18.44 15.60
N PHE A 451 -1.23 18.29 16.41
CA PHE A 451 -0.77 17.02 16.94
C PHE A 451 -0.99 17.00 18.46
N ASP A 452 -1.59 15.93 18.99
CA ASP A 452 -1.90 15.80 20.43
C ASP A 452 -0.83 15.01 21.22
N GLY A 453 0.33 14.76 20.60
CA GLY A 453 1.37 13.88 21.14
C GLY A 453 1.22 12.41 20.74
N ARG A 454 0.05 11.99 20.22
CA ARG A 454 -0.24 10.60 19.81
C ARG A 454 -0.75 10.52 18.38
N LYS A 455 -1.50 11.49 17.90
CA LYS A 455 -2.12 11.49 16.58
C LYS A 455 -2.33 12.91 16.07
N ILE A 456 -2.51 13.00 14.76
CA ILE A 456 -2.99 14.21 14.12
C ILE A 456 -4.48 14.38 14.49
N VAL A 457 -4.87 15.63 14.74
CA VAL A 457 -6.26 16.05 14.95
C VAL A 457 -6.61 17.02 13.84
N LEU A 458 -7.61 16.64 13.04
CA LEU A 458 -8.23 17.46 12.02
C LEU A 458 -9.56 18.00 12.56
N GLY A 459 -9.79 19.30 12.46
CA GLY A 459 -11.06 19.96 12.78
C GLY A 459 -11.26 21.25 11.99
N PRO A 460 -12.46 21.83 11.96
CA PRO A 460 -12.63 23.21 11.53
C PRO A 460 -11.74 24.16 12.36
#